data_AF-A0A7S1QBC2-F1
#
_entry.id   AF-A0A7S1QBC2-F1
#
_cell.length_a   1.000
_cell.length_b   1.000
_cell.length_c   1.000
_cell.angle_alpha   90.00
_cell.angle_beta   90.00
_cell.angle_gamma   90.00
#
_symmetry.space_group_name_H-M   'P 1'
#
loop_
_entity.id
_entity.type
_entity.pdbx_description
1 polymer ?
#
loop_
_entity_poly.entity_id
_entity_poly.type
_entity_poly.pdbx_seq_one_letter_code
_entity_poly.pdbx_strand_id
1 'polypeptide(L)'
;ASASCSGPEPAPAGGEAAVPASCTSWFDGCNTCSVVAGRIKACTEMHCETKSEPGCLELSAPSIPEGCARWFDGCNSCSVADGHLGACTLKSCRFLSEPGCLHFAPADVPAGCSSWFDGCNTCTVADGQLGACTRKACEHLSQPGCKHFEAQVIPAGCAAWFDGCNTCSVKDGQVGACTRKACDLLSMPGCRSFANASIPRGCIQWFDGCNLCTVADGLVGACTKKACASTSPTECKRFVERSVPEGCISWFDGCNRCRVADGQIRGCTRKYCPVYSQPRCLAYKQPPRLV
;
A
#
# COMPACT_ATOMS: atom_id res chain seq x y z
N ALA A 1 -9.47 60.45 20.85
CA ALA A 1 -9.55 58.97 20.82
C ALA A 1 -8.13 58.46 20.61
N SER A 2 -7.47 58.09 21.70
CA SER A 2 -6.05 57.74 21.72
C SER A 2 -5.90 56.23 21.54
N ALA A 3 -5.14 55.82 20.52
CA ALA A 3 -4.84 54.43 20.23
C ALA A 3 -3.65 53.97 21.09
N SER A 4 -3.85 52.90 21.88
CA SER A 4 -2.77 52.22 22.60
C SER A 4 -2.30 51.02 21.79
N CYS A 5 -1.05 51.06 21.33
CA CYS A 5 -0.36 49.91 20.75
C CYS A 5 0.13 49.00 21.88
N SER A 6 -0.39 47.79 21.97
CA SER A 6 0.15 46.73 22.83
C SER A 6 1.38 46.13 22.15
N GLY A 7 2.55 46.26 22.78
CA GLY A 7 3.80 45.68 22.29
C GLY A 7 3.80 44.14 22.38
N PRO A 8 4.72 43.48 21.66
CA PRO A 8 4.88 42.03 21.73
C PRO A 8 5.34 41.60 23.12
N GLU A 9 4.69 40.53 23.61
CA GLU A 9 5.01 39.82 24.85
C GLU A 9 6.49 39.42 24.88
N PRO A 10 7.21 39.58 26.01
CA PRO A 10 8.61 39.24 26.08
C PRO A 10 8.81 37.74 25.88
N ALA A 11 9.70 37.37 24.95
CA ALA A 11 10.13 35.99 24.75
C ALA A 11 10.69 35.42 26.06
N PRO A 12 10.41 34.15 26.41
CA PRO A 12 10.96 33.54 27.61
C PRO A 12 12.49 33.46 27.49
N ALA A 13 13.17 33.97 28.51
CA ALA A 13 14.60 33.94 28.64
C ALA A 13 15.05 32.60 29.23
N GLY A 14 16.05 31.97 28.60
CA GLY A 14 16.76 30.78 29.11
C GLY A 14 16.38 29.51 28.36
N GLY A 15 17.38 28.83 27.80
CA GLY A 15 17.21 27.58 27.06
C GLY A 15 16.73 26.44 27.96
N GLU A 16 15.41 26.34 28.14
CA GLU A 16 14.78 25.13 28.64
C GLU A 16 14.97 24.02 27.61
N ALA A 17 15.60 22.91 28.01
CA ALA A 17 15.64 21.71 27.20
C ALA A 17 14.22 21.31 26.84
N ALA A 18 13.92 21.21 25.53
CA ALA A 18 12.61 20.79 25.07
C ALA A 18 12.31 19.38 25.60
N VAL A 19 11.18 19.22 26.29
CA VAL A 19 10.77 17.92 26.84
C VAL A 19 10.44 16.98 25.68
N PRO A 20 11.05 15.78 25.60
CA PRO A 20 10.78 14.78 24.56
C PRO A 20 9.28 14.48 24.45
N ALA A 21 8.78 14.26 23.23
CA ALA A 21 7.35 14.09 23.00
C ALA A 21 6.80 12.81 23.66
N SER A 22 7.65 11.78 23.70
CA SER A 22 7.39 10.50 24.36
C SER A 22 7.64 10.52 25.87
N CYS A 23 8.16 11.60 26.44
CA CYS A 23 8.37 11.69 27.89
C CYS A 23 7.03 11.79 28.63
N THR A 24 6.84 10.97 29.67
CA THR A 24 5.66 10.99 30.54
C THR A 24 5.96 11.52 31.94
N SER A 25 7.22 11.41 32.37
CA SER A 25 7.72 11.94 33.64
C SER A 25 9.04 12.66 33.42
N TRP A 26 9.11 13.94 33.77
CA TRP A 26 10.26 14.81 33.54
C TRP A 26 10.77 15.38 34.86
N PHE A 27 12.09 15.37 35.05
CA PHE A 27 12.74 16.06 36.15
C PHE A 27 13.21 17.44 35.68
N ASP A 28 12.75 18.52 36.32
CA ASP A 28 13.08 19.90 35.94
C ASP A 28 14.39 20.42 36.59
N GLY A 29 15.12 19.54 37.26
CA GLY A 29 16.30 19.88 38.06
C GLY A 29 16.03 19.97 39.57
N CYS A 30 14.76 19.96 40.00
CA CYS A 30 14.40 19.93 41.43
C CYS A 30 13.12 19.12 41.69
N ASN A 31 12.16 19.23 40.78
CA ASN A 31 10.83 18.67 40.86
C ASN A 31 10.60 17.63 39.77
N THR A 32 9.71 16.69 40.08
CA THR A 32 9.22 15.71 39.11
C THR A 32 7.89 16.18 38.56
N CYS A 33 7.79 16.21 37.24
CA CYS A 33 6.69 16.75 36.48
C CYS A 33 6.01 15.66 35.65
N SER A 34 4.68 15.65 35.67
CA SER A 34 3.87 14.89 34.71
C SER A 34 3.89 15.59 33.36
N VAL A 35 4.06 14.80 32.29
CA VAL A 35 4.17 15.30 30.91
C VAL A 35 3.14 14.62 30.02
N VAL A 36 2.51 15.41 29.15
CA VAL A 36 1.63 14.91 28.10
C VAL A 36 2.01 15.58 26.78
N ALA A 37 2.45 14.77 25.81
CA ALA A 37 2.86 15.21 24.47
C ALA A 37 3.88 16.36 24.50
N GLY A 38 4.98 16.16 25.25
CA GLY A 38 6.06 17.15 25.40
C GLY A 38 5.69 18.39 26.21
N ARG A 39 4.54 18.42 26.89
CA ARG A 39 4.10 19.56 27.71
C ARG A 39 3.96 19.17 29.17
N ILE A 40 4.64 19.90 30.04
CA ILE A 40 4.52 19.79 31.49
C ILE A 40 3.09 20.15 31.92
N LYS A 41 2.50 19.34 32.79
CA LYS A 41 1.12 19.53 33.30
C LYS A 41 1.10 19.94 34.75
N ALA A 42 1.77 19.18 35.60
CA ALA A 42 1.88 19.44 37.03
C ALA A 42 3.21 18.90 37.53
N CYS A 43 3.81 19.58 38.49
CA CYS A 43 5.06 19.20 39.12
C CYS A 43 4.87 19.09 40.63
N THR A 44 5.73 18.34 41.29
CA THR A 44 5.92 18.49 42.73
C THR A 44 6.40 19.91 43.06
N GLU A 45 6.24 20.34 44.31
CA GLU A 45 6.66 21.67 44.78
C GLU A 45 7.67 21.54 45.94
N MET A 46 8.85 21.03 45.61
CA MET A 46 9.99 20.94 46.52
C MET A 46 10.89 22.15 46.34
N HIS A 47 11.52 22.57 47.43
CA HIS A 47 12.57 23.58 47.40
C HIS A 47 13.93 22.89 47.26
N CYS A 48 14.73 23.34 46.29
CA CYS A 48 16.12 22.93 46.14
C CYS A 48 17.00 24.18 46.13
N GLU A 49 18.07 24.17 46.94
CA GLU A 49 19.04 25.27 47.00
C GLU A 49 19.75 25.48 45.66
N THR A 50 20.04 24.38 44.96
CA THR A 50 20.62 24.37 43.60
C THR A 50 19.87 23.37 42.72
N LYS A 51 19.49 23.81 41.51
CA LYS A 51 18.91 22.93 40.49
C LYS A 51 19.96 21.99 39.92
N SER A 52 19.61 20.71 39.81
CA SER A 52 20.35 19.68 39.08
C SER A 52 20.05 19.74 37.58
N GLU A 53 20.78 18.94 36.79
CA GLU A 53 20.48 18.74 35.37
C GLU A 53 19.05 18.17 35.20
N PRO A 54 18.22 18.76 34.35
CA PRO A 54 16.89 18.25 34.06
C PRO A 54 16.94 17.10 33.05
N GLY A 55 15.92 16.26 33.02
CA GLY A 55 15.84 15.18 32.04
C GLY A 55 14.64 14.27 32.19
N CYS A 56 14.39 13.45 31.18
CA CYS A 56 13.27 12.53 31.18
C CYS A 56 13.55 11.33 32.11
N LEU A 57 12.60 11.00 32.97
CA LEU A 57 12.67 9.86 33.88
C LEU A 57 11.91 8.65 33.32
N GLU A 58 10.80 8.88 32.64
CA GLU A 58 9.95 7.82 32.10
C GLU A 58 9.43 8.18 30.71
N LEU A 59 9.44 7.18 29.83
CA LEU A 59 8.91 7.26 28.48
C LEU A 59 7.58 6.52 28.36
N SER A 60 6.73 6.96 27.46
CA SER A 60 5.56 6.21 27.01
C SER A 60 5.97 4.88 26.36
N ALA A 61 5.07 3.90 26.35
CA ALA A 61 5.28 2.64 25.65
C ALA A 61 5.68 2.87 24.18
N PRO A 62 6.68 2.13 23.65
CA PRO A 62 7.23 2.38 22.33
C PRO A 62 6.23 1.96 21.23
N SER A 63 6.08 2.81 20.22
CA SER A 63 5.42 2.48 18.96
C SER A 63 6.47 2.12 17.91
N ILE A 64 6.86 0.85 17.83
CA ILE A 64 7.92 0.39 16.91
C ILE A 64 7.37 0.34 15.48
N PRO A 65 7.95 1.07 14.51
CA PRO A 65 7.52 1.02 13.12
C PRO A 65 7.73 -0.37 12.50
N GLU A 66 6.83 -0.75 11.59
CA GLU A 66 6.97 -1.97 10.81
C GLU A 66 8.31 -2.00 10.07
N GLY A 67 8.96 -3.18 10.06
CA GLY A 67 10.26 -3.38 9.43
C GLY A 67 11.44 -2.79 10.20
N CYS A 68 11.26 -2.16 11.35
CA CYS A 68 12.39 -1.77 12.20
C CYS A 68 13.09 -3.04 12.73
N ALA A 69 14.41 -3.14 12.53
CA ALA A 69 15.23 -4.29 12.95
C ALA A 69 16.02 -4.01 14.23
N ARG A 70 16.36 -2.74 14.49
CA ARG A 70 16.96 -2.30 15.75
C ARG A 70 16.29 -1.04 16.25
N TRP A 71 15.92 -1.05 17.53
CA TRP A 71 15.23 0.03 18.21
C TRP A 71 16.09 0.59 19.33
N PHE A 72 16.03 1.89 19.54
CA PHE A 72 16.56 2.57 20.71
C PHE A 72 15.42 2.90 21.66
N ASP A 73 15.44 2.37 22.87
CA ASP A 73 14.36 2.53 23.86
C ASP A 73 14.49 3.80 24.73
N GLY A 74 15.45 4.66 24.42
CA GLY A 74 15.79 5.85 25.21
C GLY A 74 17.04 5.70 26.08
N CYS A 75 17.56 4.49 26.26
CA CYS A 75 18.86 4.25 26.90
C CYS A 75 19.64 3.11 26.25
N ASN A 76 18.94 2.07 25.80
CA ASN A 76 19.47 0.83 25.27
C ASN A 76 19.13 0.65 23.81
N SER A 77 20.00 -0.08 23.12
CA SER A 77 19.75 -0.55 21.76
C SER A 77 19.26 -2.00 21.83
N CYS A 78 18.12 -2.25 21.21
CA CYS A 78 17.40 -3.52 21.22
C CYS A 78 17.27 -4.09 19.81
N SER A 79 17.38 -5.41 19.68
CA SER A 79 16.91 -6.11 18.48
C SER A 79 15.39 -6.08 18.42
N VAL A 80 14.80 -6.06 17.23
CA VAL A 80 13.36 -6.17 17.03
C VAL A 80 13.04 -7.43 16.22
N ALA A 81 12.04 -8.18 16.67
CA ALA A 81 11.50 -9.33 15.94
C ALA A 81 9.97 -9.27 16.00
N ASP A 82 9.30 -9.42 14.86
CA ASP A 82 7.84 -9.40 14.74
C ASP A 82 7.18 -8.18 15.42
N GLY A 83 7.83 -7.02 15.34
CA GLY A 83 7.36 -5.77 15.97
C GLY A 83 7.55 -5.68 17.48
N HIS A 84 8.26 -6.63 18.10
CA HIS A 84 8.49 -6.68 19.55
C HIS A 84 9.99 -6.53 19.88
N LEU A 85 10.28 -5.94 21.04
CA LEU A 85 11.65 -5.83 21.54
C LEU A 85 12.16 -7.21 21.95
N GLY A 86 13.34 -7.57 21.43
CA GLY A 86 14.11 -8.73 21.82
C GLY A 86 15.22 -8.36 22.81
N ALA A 87 16.42 -8.89 22.58
CA ALA A 87 17.57 -8.60 23.42
C ALA A 87 18.00 -7.12 23.30
N CYS A 88 18.29 -6.52 24.45
CA CYS A 88 18.76 -5.14 24.57
C CYS A 88 20.15 -5.08 25.21
N THR A 89 20.89 -4.01 24.91
CA THR A 89 22.04 -3.64 25.74
C THR A 89 21.59 -3.36 27.18
N LEU A 90 22.53 -3.37 28.12
CA LEU A 90 22.27 -3.06 29.53
C LEU A 90 23.10 -1.85 29.96
N LYS A 91 22.59 -0.66 29.66
CA LYS A 91 23.15 0.62 30.09
C LYS A 91 22.33 1.17 31.25
N SER A 92 22.99 1.90 32.13
CA SER A 92 22.35 2.69 33.19
C SER A 92 22.40 4.16 32.78
N CYS A 93 21.25 4.71 32.40
CA CYS A 93 21.11 6.12 32.04
C CYS A 93 20.38 6.86 33.16
N ARG A 94 20.89 8.02 33.56
CA ARG A 94 20.23 8.89 34.53
C ARG A 94 18.94 9.49 33.95
N PHE A 95 18.98 9.85 32.67
CA PHE A 95 17.86 10.41 31.94
C PHE A 95 17.68 9.66 30.61
N LEU A 96 16.43 9.51 30.20
CA LEU A 96 16.06 8.84 28.97
C LEU A 96 16.03 9.85 27.81
N SER A 97 16.54 9.42 26.67
CA SER A 97 16.50 10.17 25.41
C SER A 97 15.28 9.77 24.58
N GLU A 98 14.96 10.54 23.54
CA GLU A 98 13.86 10.19 22.63
C GLU A 98 14.14 8.81 21.98
N PRO A 99 13.22 7.84 22.11
CA PRO A 99 13.38 6.52 21.52
C PRO A 99 13.19 6.59 19.99
N GLY A 100 13.69 5.60 19.26
CA GLY A 100 13.52 5.58 17.81
C GLY A 100 14.15 4.39 17.12
N CYS A 101 13.79 4.22 15.83
CA CYS A 101 14.40 3.17 15.02
C CYS A 101 15.83 3.54 14.66
N LEU A 102 16.78 2.65 14.98
CA LEU A 102 18.20 2.79 14.64
C LEU A 102 18.52 2.19 13.27
N HIS A 103 17.75 1.19 12.85
CA HIS A 103 17.95 0.50 11.59
C HIS A 103 16.68 -0.24 11.16
N PHE A 104 16.26 0.00 9.93
CA PHE A 104 15.24 -0.83 9.26
C PHE A 104 15.88 -2.08 8.67
N ALA A 105 15.14 -3.18 8.66
CA ALA A 105 15.51 -4.36 7.90
C ALA A 105 15.66 -3.99 6.41
N PRO A 106 16.54 -4.68 5.66
CA PRO A 106 16.60 -4.51 4.21
C PRO A 106 15.20 -4.71 3.61
N ALA A 107 14.71 -3.69 2.90
CA ALA A 107 13.43 -3.73 2.23
C ALA A 107 13.63 -4.06 0.75
N ASP A 108 12.78 -4.93 0.21
CA ASP A 108 12.70 -5.16 -1.22
C ASP A 108 12.16 -3.90 -1.90
N VAL A 109 12.94 -3.30 -2.79
CA VAL A 109 12.53 -2.13 -3.55
C VAL A 109 11.46 -2.57 -4.56
N PRO A 110 10.23 -2.02 -4.53
CA PRO A 110 9.17 -2.41 -5.44
C PRO A 110 9.57 -2.16 -6.90
N ALA A 111 9.14 -3.06 -7.79
CA ALA A 111 9.34 -2.91 -9.22
C ALA A 111 8.76 -1.57 -9.72
N GLY A 112 9.51 -0.90 -10.60
CA GLY A 112 9.13 0.41 -11.14
C GLY A 112 9.32 1.59 -10.17
N CYS A 113 9.86 1.38 -8.97
CA CYS A 113 10.31 2.49 -8.13
C CYS A 113 11.60 3.09 -8.73
N SER A 114 11.64 4.41 -8.91
CA SER A 114 12.82 5.13 -9.44
C SER A 114 13.56 5.94 -8.38
N SER A 115 12.91 6.21 -7.24
CA SER A 115 13.53 6.88 -6.09
C SER A 115 13.05 6.26 -4.80
N TRP A 116 13.99 5.85 -3.95
CA TRP A 116 13.75 5.17 -2.70
C TRP A 116 14.23 6.01 -1.53
N PHE A 117 13.48 6.04 -0.45
CA PHE A 117 13.89 6.61 0.82
C PHE A 117 14.26 5.49 1.78
N ASP A 118 15.49 5.45 2.26
CA ASP A 118 16.01 4.39 3.15
C ASP A 118 15.72 4.60 4.64
N GLY A 119 14.98 5.68 4.95
CA GLY A 119 14.67 6.11 6.31
C GLY A 119 15.43 7.36 6.76
N CYS A 120 16.45 7.80 6.03
CA CYS A 120 17.12 9.08 6.25
C CYS A 120 17.54 9.76 4.94
N ASN A 121 17.94 8.96 3.98
CA ASN A 121 18.48 9.37 2.70
C ASN A 121 17.56 8.99 1.56
N THR A 122 17.63 9.78 0.50
CA THR A 122 16.95 9.47 -0.76
C THR A 122 17.98 8.94 -1.74
N CYS A 123 17.69 7.77 -2.28
CA CYS A 123 18.49 7.02 -3.22
C CYS A 123 17.82 7.01 -4.60
N THR A 124 18.64 7.06 -5.65
CA THR A 124 18.19 6.68 -7.00
C THR A 124 18.00 5.17 -7.07
N VAL A 125 17.05 4.70 -7.85
CA VAL A 125 16.84 3.27 -8.10
C VAL A 125 16.99 2.99 -9.59
N ALA A 126 17.74 1.94 -9.92
CA ALA A 126 17.85 1.41 -11.29
C ALA A 126 17.74 -0.11 -11.23
N ASP A 127 16.89 -0.71 -12.06
CA ASP A 127 16.66 -2.16 -12.12
C ASP A 127 16.34 -2.80 -10.74
N GLY A 128 15.59 -2.08 -9.90
CA GLY A 128 15.25 -2.50 -8.54
C GLY A 128 16.40 -2.45 -7.53
N GLN A 129 17.56 -1.91 -7.90
CA GLN A 129 18.72 -1.78 -7.03
C GLN A 129 18.95 -0.32 -6.63
N LEU A 130 19.40 -0.13 -5.38
CA LEU A 130 19.78 1.19 -4.88
C LEU A 130 21.09 1.65 -5.53
N GLY A 131 21.03 2.82 -6.14
CA GLY A 131 22.19 3.53 -6.67
C GLY A 131 22.74 4.54 -5.67
N ALA A 132 23.07 5.74 -6.14
CA ALA A 132 23.58 6.80 -5.29
C ALA A 132 22.50 7.35 -4.34
N CYS A 133 22.88 7.58 -3.08
CA CYS A 133 22.03 8.16 -2.05
C CYS A 133 22.56 9.52 -1.59
N THR A 134 21.66 10.37 -1.10
CA THR A 134 22.05 11.52 -0.30
C THR A 134 22.84 11.07 0.94
N ARG A 135 23.57 11.98 1.59
CA ARG A 135 24.37 11.70 2.79
C ARG A 135 24.00 12.64 3.93
N LYS A 136 22.74 12.55 4.35
CA LYS A 136 22.20 13.23 5.52
C LYS A 136 22.55 12.40 6.76
N ALA A 137 22.88 13.09 7.84
CA ALA A 137 22.90 12.52 9.17
C ALA A 137 21.52 12.76 9.80
N CYS A 138 20.83 11.70 10.20
CA CYS A 138 19.55 11.78 10.88
C CYS A 138 19.69 11.17 12.28
N GLU A 139 19.16 11.87 13.28
CA GLU A 139 19.12 11.39 14.66
C GLU A 139 18.11 10.24 14.81
N HIS A 140 17.02 10.30 14.03
CA HIS A 140 15.99 9.28 13.98
C HIS A 140 15.71 8.86 12.53
N LEU A 141 15.53 7.56 12.32
CA LEU A 141 15.11 7.04 11.02
C LEU A 141 13.59 7.05 10.90
N SER A 142 13.10 7.52 9.76
CA SER A 142 11.70 7.44 9.35
C SER A 142 11.44 6.16 8.56
N GLN A 143 10.18 5.78 8.35
CA GLN A 143 9.85 4.59 7.59
C GLN A 143 10.46 4.66 6.17
N PRO A 144 11.18 3.62 5.70
CA PRO A 144 11.68 3.58 4.34
C PRO A 144 10.54 3.31 3.36
N GLY A 145 10.69 3.76 2.13
CA GLY A 145 9.66 3.55 1.10
C GLY A 145 9.97 4.24 -0.21
N CYS A 146 9.17 3.92 -1.23
CA CYS A 146 9.32 4.55 -2.53
C CYS A 146 8.86 6.01 -2.48
N LYS A 147 9.67 6.93 -2.98
CA LYS A 147 9.34 8.36 -3.15
C LYS A 147 8.79 8.66 -4.53
N HIS A 148 9.20 7.89 -5.54
CA HIS A 148 8.74 8.08 -6.91
C HIS A 148 8.70 6.75 -7.66
N PHE A 149 7.59 6.51 -8.35
CA PHE A 149 7.46 5.43 -9.34
C PHE A 149 7.66 6.00 -10.74
N GLU A 150 8.27 5.21 -11.61
CA GLU A 150 8.27 5.48 -13.05
C GLU A 150 6.84 5.54 -13.58
N ALA A 151 6.64 6.32 -14.64
CA ALA A 151 5.34 6.44 -15.30
C ALA A 151 4.86 5.05 -15.77
N GLN A 152 3.81 4.55 -15.14
CA GLN A 152 3.22 3.26 -15.47
C GLN A 152 2.21 3.39 -16.61
N VAL A 153 2.14 2.37 -17.45
CA VAL A 153 1.11 2.28 -18.50
C VAL A 153 -0.22 1.93 -17.84
N ILE A 154 -1.23 2.78 -18.05
CA ILE A 154 -2.58 2.53 -17.55
C ILE A 154 -3.23 1.43 -18.39
N PRO A 155 -3.67 0.31 -17.79
CA PRO A 155 -4.32 -0.76 -18.53
C PRO A 155 -5.56 -0.28 -19.28
N ALA A 156 -5.79 -0.82 -20.48
CA ALA A 156 -6.98 -0.55 -21.25
C ALA A 156 -8.26 -0.87 -20.45
N GLY A 157 -9.24 0.04 -20.49
CA GLY A 157 -10.50 -0.10 -19.76
C GLY A 157 -10.41 0.21 -18.27
N CYS A 158 -9.25 0.64 -17.74
CA CYS A 158 -9.18 1.16 -16.37
C CYS A 158 -10.08 2.40 -16.23
N ALA A 159 -10.90 2.45 -15.18
CA ALA A 159 -11.81 3.55 -14.87
C ALA A 159 -11.33 4.38 -13.67
N ALA A 160 -10.58 3.78 -12.75
CA ALA A 160 -9.91 4.47 -11.66
C ALA A 160 -8.48 3.99 -11.50
N TRP A 161 -7.52 4.90 -11.55
CA TRP A 161 -6.09 4.63 -11.40
C TRP A 161 -5.60 5.17 -10.07
N PHE A 162 -4.76 4.40 -9.38
CA PHE A 162 -4.07 4.85 -8.18
C PHE A 162 -2.61 5.13 -8.52
N ASP A 163 -2.16 6.37 -8.29
CA ASP A 163 -0.82 6.84 -8.64
C ASP A 163 0.24 6.55 -7.56
N GLY A 164 -0.16 5.88 -6.48
CA GLY A 164 0.68 5.61 -5.31
C GLY A 164 0.31 6.41 -4.06
N CYS A 165 -0.50 7.46 -4.20
CA CYS A 165 -1.03 8.24 -3.07
C CYS A 165 -2.50 8.62 -3.27
N ASN A 166 -2.85 8.95 -4.51
CA ASN A 166 -4.13 9.46 -4.92
C ASN A 166 -4.84 8.49 -5.87
N THR A 167 -6.16 8.51 -5.80
CA THR A 167 -7.02 7.81 -6.76
C THR A 167 -7.56 8.82 -7.76
N CYS A 168 -7.37 8.53 -9.04
CA CYS A 168 -7.73 9.35 -10.17
C CYS A 168 -8.80 8.66 -11.02
N SER A 169 -9.72 9.43 -11.59
CA SER A 169 -10.56 8.93 -12.67
C SER A 169 -9.73 8.69 -13.92
N VAL A 170 -10.13 7.72 -14.74
CA VAL A 170 -9.50 7.43 -16.02
C VAL A 170 -10.56 7.45 -17.10
N LYS A 171 -10.26 8.13 -18.21
CA LYS A 171 -11.09 8.13 -19.42
C LYS A 171 -10.21 8.01 -20.65
N ASP A 172 -10.53 7.08 -21.54
CA ASP A 172 -9.78 6.82 -22.77
C ASP A 172 -8.27 6.59 -22.52
N GLY A 173 -7.94 5.92 -21.41
CA GLY A 173 -6.57 5.63 -20.98
C GLY A 173 -5.81 6.82 -20.37
N GLN A 174 -6.45 7.98 -20.21
CA GLN A 174 -5.84 9.18 -19.65
C GLN A 174 -6.33 9.45 -18.23
N VAL A 175 -5.40 9.88 -17.38
CA VAL A 175 -5.69 10.31 -16.00
C VAL A 175 -6.49 11.61 -16.02
N GLY A 176 -7.63 11.61 -15.33
CA GLY A 176 -8.49 12.76 -15.12
C GLY A 176 -8.28 13.36 -13.74
N ALA A 177 -9.40 13.68 -13.07
CA ALA A 177 -9.37 14.28 -11.75
C ALA A 177 -8.91 13.27 -10.69
N CYS A 178 -8.00 13.71 -9.81
CA CYS A 178 -7.47 12.92 -8.70
C CYS A 178 -7.92 13.46 -7.35
N THR A 179 -7.96 12.58 -6.35
CA THR A 179 -7.92 13.02 -4.94
C THR A 179 -6.66 13.85 -4.68
N ARG A 180 -6.66 14.64 -3.59
CA ARG A 180 -5.53 15.50 -3.21
C ARG A 180 -5.04 15.18 -1.80
N LYS A 181 -4.56 13.96 -1.63
CA LYS A 181 -3.86 13.50 -0.42
C LYS A 181 -2.38 13.88 -0.55
N ALA A 182 -1.81 14.33 0.56
CA ALA A 182 -0.36 14.45 0.71
C ALA A 182 0.15 13.14 1.31
N CYS A 183 1.11 12.50 0.65
CA CYS A 183 1.76 11.29 1.14
C CYS A 183 3.27 11.49 1.11
N ASP A 184 3.94 11.15 2.21
CA ASP A 184 5.39 11.23 2.29
C ASP A 184 6.05 10.08 1.52
N LEU A 185 5.40 8.91 1.47
CA LEU A 185 5.84 7.72 0.74
C LEU A 185 4.71 7.26 -0.18
N LEU A 186 5.09 6.74 -1.34
CA LEU A 186 4.18 6.20 -2.33
C LEU A 186 4.04 4.69 -2.16
N SER A 187 2.80 4.23 -2.24
CA SER A 187 2.45 2.83 -2.40
C SER A 187 2.52 2.42 -3.87
N MET A 188 2.51 1.12 -4.14
CA MET A 188 2.54 0.62 -5.52
C MET A 188 1.34 1.16 -6.33
N PRO A 189 1.57 1.86 -7.46
CA PRO A 189 0.51 2.37 -8.31
C PRO A 189 -0.19 1.23 -9.05
N GLY A 190 -1.45 1.44 -9.44
CA GLY A 190 -2.21 0.41 -10.12
C GLY A 190 -3.67 0.75 -10.38
N CYS A 191 -4.33 -0.03 -11.24
CA CYS A 191 -5.75 0.15 -11.52
C CYS A 191 -6.59 -0.30 -10.31
N ARG A 192 -7.47 0.57 -9.83
CA ARG A 192 -8.40 0.32 -8.71
C ARG A 192 -9.74 -0.23 -9.18
N SER A 193 -10.16 0.12 -10.38
CA SER A 193 -11.35 -0.44 -11.00
C SER A 193 -11.28 -0.30 -12.52
N PHE A 194 -11.92 -1.25 -13.20
CA PHE A 194 -12.17 -1.18 -14.63
C PHE A 194 -13.57 -0.61 -14.89
N ALA A 195 -13.75 0.02 -16.05
CA ALA A 195 -15.06 0.45 -16.51
C ALA A 195 -15.98 -0.79 -16.60
N ASN A 196 -17.26 -0.61 -16.30
CA ASN A 196 -18.23 -1.70 -16.25
C ASN A 196 -18.28 -2.42 -17.61
N ALA A 197 -17.54 -3.52 -17.73
CA ALA A 197 -17.59 -4.33 -18.93
C ALA A 197 -18.94 -5.07 -18.91
N SER A 198 -19.70 -4.93 -19.98
CA SER A 198 -20.95 -5.68 -20.14
C SER A 198 -20.62 -7.17 -20.12
N ILE A 199 -21.23 -7.92 -19.20
CA ILE A 199 -21.05 -9.37 -19.11
C ILE A 199 -21.55 -9.99 -20.42
N PRO A 200 -20.68 -10.72 -21.17
CA PRO A 200 -21.09 -11.34 -22.41
C PRO A 200 -22.28 -12.29 -22.21
N ARG A 201 -23.23 -12.30 -23.15
CA ARG A 201 -24.37 -13.23 -23.10
C ARG A 201 -23.87 -14.67 -22.99
N GLY A 202 -24.47 -15.43 -22.07
CA GLY A 202 -24.11 -16.80 -21.80
C GLY A 202 -22.85 -16.99 -20.94
N CYS A 203 -22.23 -15.91 -20.43
CA CYS A 203 -21.22 -16.05 -19.40
C CYS A 203 -21.86 -16.57 -18.10
N ILE A 204 -21.23 -17.55 -17.46
CA ILE A 204 -21.68 -18.15 -16.18
C ILE A 204 -20.63 -18.02 -15.08
N GLN A 205 -19.42 -17.60 -15.43
CA GLN A 205 -18.35 -17.33 -14.49
C GLN A 205 -17.59 -16.10 -14.95
N TRP A 206 -17.70 -15.03 -14.16
CA TRP A 206 -17.17 -13.71 -14.48
C TRP A 206 -16.06 -13.35 -13.52
N PHE A 207 -14.96 -12.84 -14.05
CA PHE A 207 -13.90 -12.27 -13.24
C PHE A 207 -14.07 -10.75 -13.24
N ASP A 208 -14.32 -10.18 -12.07
CA ASP A 208 -14.59 -8.74 -11.89
C ASP A 208 -13.32 -7.88 -11.77
N GLY A 209 -12.16 -8.50 -11.97
CA GLY A 209 -10.86 -7.87 -11.83
C GLY A 209 -10.12 -8.22 -10.54
N CYS A 210 -10.77 -8.85 -9.56
CA CYS A 210 -10.12 -9.36 -8.35
C CYS A 210 -10.74 -10.68 -7.87
N ASN A 211 -12.04 -10.81 -8.07
CA ASN A 211 -12.87 -11.90 -7.60
C ASN A 211 -13.51 -12.65 -8.75
N LEU A 212 -13.76 -13.93 -8.47
CA LEU A 212 -14.45 -14.82 -9.38
C LEU A 212 -15.91 -14.91 -8.93
N CYS A 213 -16.81 -14.55 -9.82
CA CYS A 213 -18.23 -14.45 -9.59
C CYS A 213 -19.00 -15.49 -10.41
N THR A 214 -20.11 -15.98 -9.87
CA THR A 214 -21.13 -16.67 -10.66
C THR A 214 -21.98 -15.66 -11.43
N VAL A 215 -22.50 -16.07 -12.58
CA VAL A 215 -23.41 -15.25 -13.38
C VAL A 215 -24.65 -16.06 -13.73
N ALA A 216 -25.83 -15.47 -13.54
CA ALA A 216 -27.12 -15.99 -13.98
C ALA A 216 -27.87 -14.89 -14.71
N ASP A 217 -28.36 -15.17 -15.92
CA ASP A 217 -29.11 -14.23 -16.76
C ASP A 217 -28.42 -12.86 -16.98
N GLY A 218 -27.09 -12.88 -17.05
CA GLY A 218 -26.28 -11.66 -17.23
C GLY A 218 -26.11 -10.82 -15.96
N LEU A 219 -26.62 -11.28 -14.82
CA LEU A 219 -26.45 -10.64 -13.52
C LEU A 219 -25.37 -11.34 -12.71
N VAL A 220 -24.53 -10.55 -12.04
CA VAL A 220 -23.50 -11.03 -11.13
C VAL A 220 -24.16 -11.59 -9.88
N GLY A 221 -23.84 -12.84 -9.56
CA GLY A 221 -24.26 -13.53 -8.35
C GLY A 221 -23.21 -13.45 -7.25
N ALA A 222 -22.94 -14.58 -6.61
CA ALA A 222 -21.96 -14.67 -5.53
C ALA A 222 -20.53 -14.60 -6.09
N CYS A 223 -19.66 -13.86 -5.39
CA CYS A 223 -18.25 -13.72 -5.72
C CYS A 223 -17.37 -14.24 -4.58
N THR A 224 -16.14 -14.63 -4.91
CA THR A 224 -15.07 -14.75 -3.91
C THR A 224 -14.84 -13.40 -3.22
N LYS A 225 -14.21 -13.41 -2.03
CA LYS A 225 -13.91 -12.20 -1.25
C LYS A 225 -12.41 -12.03 -1.05
N LYS A 226 -11.66 -11.99 -2.14
CA LYS A 226 -10.25 -11.63 -2.15
C LYS A 226 -10.11 -10.12 -2.03
N ALA A 227 -9.17 -9.69 -1.21
CA ALA A 227 -8.68 -8.32 -1.20
C ALA A 227 -7.48 -8.25 -2.13
N CYS A 228 -7.57 -7.49 -3.22
CA CYS A 228 -6.47 -7.32 -4.18
C CYS A 228 -5.89 -5.91 -4.07
N ALA A 229 -4.55 -5.81 -4.05
CA ALA A 229 -3.85 -4.52 -4.01
C ALA A 229 -4.10 -3.72 -5.30
N SER A 230 -4.22 -4.42 -6.43
CA SER A 230 -4.60 -3.90 -7.74
C SER A 230 -5.63 -4.82 -8.38
N THR A 231 -6.38 -4.28 -9.35
CA THR A 231 -7.34 -5.05 -10.16
C THR A 231 -6.75 -5.35 -11.53
N SER A 232 -7.17 -6.47 -12.10
CA SER A 232 -6.89 -6.88 -13.48
C SER A 232 -8.11 -6.63 -14.38
N PRO A 233 -7.96 -6.63 -15.71
CA PRO A 233 -9.09 -6.48 -16.61
C PRO A 233 -10.19 -7.51 -16.33
N THR A 234 -11.44 -7.07 -16.37
CA THR A 234 -12.60 -7.93 -16.17
C THR A 234 -12.83 -8.83 -17.39
N GLU A 235 -13.21 -10.09 -17.17
CA GLU A 235 -13.37 -11.02 -18.28
C GLU A 235 -14.29 -12.21 -17.96
N CYS A 236 -14.87 -12.81 -18.99
CA CYS A 236 -15.60 -14.06 -18.82
C CYS A 236 -14.61 -15.22 -18.73
N LYS A 237 -14.66 -15.96 -17.62
CA LYS A 237 -13.85 -17.16 -17.41
C LYS A 237 -14.52 -18.44 -17.91
N ARG A 238 -15.85 -18.44 -18.01
CA ARG A 238 -16.60 -19.60 -18.50
C ARG A 238 -17.96 -19.21 -19.06
N PHE A 239 -18.29 -19.81 -20.20
CA PHE A 239 -19.62 -19.71 -20.83
C PHE A 239 -20.47 -20.95 -20.52
N VAL A 240 -21.78 -20.80 -20.62
CA VAL A 240 -22.73 -21.92 -20.59
C VAL A 240 -22.41 -22.88 -21.73
N GLU A 241 -22.34 -24.17 -21.42
CA GLU A 241 -22.26 -25.21 -22.44
C GLU A 241 -23.57 -25.20 -23.24
N ARG A 242 -23.54 -24.65 -24.44
CA ARG A 242 -24.66 -24.73 -25.38
C ARG A 242 -24.58 -26.03 -26.16
N SER A 243 -25.75 -26.61 -26.42
CA SER A 243 -25.90 -27.68 -27.41
C SER A 243 -25.36 -27.20 -28.76
N VAL A 244 -24.58 -28.06 -29.42
CA VAL A 244 -23.99 -27.75 -30.72
C VAL A 244 -25.14 -27.60 -31.74
N PRO A 245 -25.19 -26.50 -32.51
CA PRO A 245 -26.23 -26.29 -33.51
C PRO A 245 -26.31 -27.44 -34.50
N GLU A 246 -27.52 -27.75 -34.96
CA GLU A 246 -27.75 -28.80 -35.96
C GLU A 246 -26.92 -28.55 -37.22
N GLY A 247 -26.35 -29.61 -37.78
CA GLY A 247 -25.48 -29.54 -38.96
C GLY A 247 -24.07 -28.99 -38.71
N CYS A 248 -23.71 -28.57 -37.49
CA CYS A 248 -22.35 -28.14 -37.19
C CYS A 248 -21.38 -29.33 -37.21
N ILE A 249 -20.23 -29.20 -37.87
CA ILE A 249 -19.17 -30.22 -37.96
C ILE A 249 -17.87 -29.81 -37.26
N SER A 250 -17.69 -28.52 -37.03
CA SER A 250 -16.57 -27.99 -36.25
C SER A 250 -17.08 -26.91 -35.31
N TRP A 251 -16.84 -27.09 -34.02
CA TRP A 251 -17.33 -26.22 -32.96
C TRP A 251 -16.16 -25.52 -32.28
N PHE A 252 -16.38 -24.32 -31.80
CA PHE A 252 -15.47 -23.61 -30.91
C PHE A 252 -16.15 -23.45 -29.57
N ASP A 253 -15.57 -24.02 -28.52
CA ASP A 253 -16.15 -24.02 -27.16
C ASP A 253 -15.83 -22.76 -26.35
N GLY A 254 -15.18 -21.78 -26.98
CA GLY A 254 -14.72 -20.55 -26.35
C GLY A 254 -13.21 -20.50 -26.10
N CYS A 255 -12.50 -21.63 -26.24
CA CYS A 255 -11.04 -21.68 -26.17
C CYS A 255 -10.43 -22.68 -27.16
N ASN A 256 -11.10 -23.81 -27.33
CA ASN A 256 -10.65 -24.95 -28.09
C ASN A 256 -11.50 -25.19 -29.33
N ARG A 257 -10.86 -25.77 -30.33
CA ARG A 257 -11.54 -26.25 -31.54
C ARG A 257 -11.93 -27.70 -31.34
N CYS A 258 -13.21 -27.97 -31.51
CA CYS A 258 -13.85 -29.24 -31.31
C CYS A 258 -14.33 -29.84 -32.64
N ARG A 259 -14.20 -31.16 -32.78
CA ARG A 259 -14.81 -31.93 -33.86
C ARG A 259 -16.19 -32.38 -33.42
N VAL A 260 -17.19 -32.19 -34.28
CA VAL A 260 -18.58 -32.54 -34.01
C VAL A 260 -19.00 -33.66 -34.96
N ALA A 261 -19.65 -34.69 -34.42
CA ALA A 261 -20.35 -35.70 -35.21
C ALA A 261 -21.65 -36.05 -34.51
N ASP A 262 -22.73 -36.17 -35.28
CA ASP A 262 -24.09 -36.49 -34.81
C ASP A 262 -24.60 -35.54 -33.71
N GLY A 263 -24.28 -34.24 -33.86
CA GLY A 263 -24.64 -33.22 -32.89
C GLY A 263 -23.84 -33.26 -31.57
N GLN A 264 -22.89 -34.19 -31.44
CA GLN A 264 -22.06 -34.34 -30.24
C GLN A 264 -20.60 -33.97 -30.48
N ILE A 265 -20.00 -33.35 -29.48
CA ILE A 265 -18.56 -33.08 -29.45
C ILE A 265 -17.83 -34.42 -29.26
N ARG A 266 -17.02 -34.80 -30.24
CA ARG A 266 -16.22 -36.04 -30.21
C ARG A 266 -14.83 -35.86 -29.61
N GLY A 267 -14.33 -34.62 -29.63
CA GLY A 267 -13.03 -34.27 -29.07
C GLY A 267 -12.65 -32.84 -29.43
N CYS A 268 -11.90 -32.20 -28.53
CA CYS A 268 -11.42 -30.84 -28.69
C CYS A 268 -9.90 -30.80 -28.55
N THR A 269 -9.29 -29.76 -29.13
CA THR A 269 -7.94 -29.37 -28.74
C THR A 269 -7.89 -29.08 -27.23
N ARG A 270 -6.70 -29.16 -26.62
CA ARG A 270 -6.48 -28.80 -25.22
C ARG A 270 -5.43 -27.70 -25.13
N LYS A 271 -5.83 -26.48 -25.48
CA LYS A 271 -5.02 -25.28 -25.36
C LYS A 271 -5.41 -24.54 -24.10
N TYR A 272 -4.42 -23.94 -23.45
CA TYR A 272 -4.67 -22.95 -22.42
C TYR A 272 -5.07 -21.63 -23.08
N CYS A 273 -6.17 -21.03 -22.64
CA CYS A 273 -6.58 -19.70 -23.07
C CYS A 273 -6.63 -18.77 -21.87
N PRO A 274 -5.89 -17.64 -21.89
CA PRO A 274 -5.97 -16.62 -20.84
C PRO A 274 -7.37 -16.00 -20.76
N VAL A 275 -7.99 -15.79 -21.93
CA VAL A 275 -9.32 -15.19 -22.12
C VAL A 275 -10.21 -16.17 -22.88
N TYR A 276 -11.44 -16.37 -22.41
CA TYR A 276 -12.44 -17.18 -23.11
C TYR A 276 -13.32 -16.30 -24.00
N SER A 277 -13.59 -16.77 -25.21
CA SER A 277 -14.50 -16.14 -26.17
C SER A 277 -15.86 -16.85 -26.20
N GLN A 278 -16.86 -16.23 -26.83
CA GLN A 278 -18.17 -16.88 -26.98
C GLN A 278 -18.07 -18.16 -27.83
N PRO A 279 -18.69 -19.28 -27.39
CA PRO A 279 -18.77 -20.49 -28.18
C PRO A 279 -19.54 -20.27 -29.49
N ARG A 280 -19.07 -20.86 -30.59
CA ARG A 280 -19.69 -20.71 -31.92
C ARG A 280 -19.39 -21.88 -32.85
N CYS A 281 -20.26 -22.13 -33.82
CA CYS A 281 -19.94 -23.08 -34.89
C CYS A 281 -18.90 -22.46 -35.84
N LEU A 282 -17.86 -23.22 -36.17
CA LEU A 282 -16.82 -22.83 -37.12
C LEU A 282 -17.10 -23.35 -38.54
N ALA A 283 -17.86 -24.44 -38.68
CA ALA A 283 -18.25 -25.00 -39.99
C ALA A 283 -19.50 -25.87 -39.89
N TYR A 284 -20.38 -25.78 -40.89
CA TYR A 284 -21.57 -26.60 -41.08
C TYR A 284 -21.37 -27.64 -42.19
N LYS A 285 -22.14 -28.74 -42.17
CA LYS A 285 -22.24 -29.68 -43.30
C LYS A 285 -22.70 -28.91 -44.53
N GLN A 286 -21.97 -29.03 -45.65
CA GLN A 286 -22.46 -28.50 -46.91
C GLN A 286 -23.71 -29.29 -47.33
N PRO A 287 -24.75 -28.62 -47.83
CA PRO A 287 -25.86 -29.34 -48.45
C PRO A 287 -25.34 -30.15 -49.64
N PRO A 288 -25.91 -31.33 -49.93
CA PRO A 288 -25.53 -32.09 -51.11
C PRO A 288 -25.71 -31.21 -52.34
N ARG A 289 -24.68 -31.14 -53.19
CA ARG A 289 -24.83 -30.54 -54.53
C ARG A 289 -25.90 -31.34 -55.24
N LEU A 290 -26.99 -30.68 -55.64
CA LEU A 290 -27.94 -31.23 -56.61
C LEU A 290 -27.14 -31.49 -57.90
N VAL A 291 -26.90 -32.77 -58.17
CA VAL A 291 -26.34 -33.27 -59.43
C VAL A 291 -27.49 -33.58 -60.36
#